data_AF-A0A9K3KM07-F1
#
_entry.id   AF-A0A9K3KM07-F1
#
_cell.length_a   1.000
_cell.length_b   1.000
_cell.length_c   1.000
_cell.angle_alpha   90.00
_cell.angle_beta   90.00
_cell.angle_gamma   90.00
#
_symmetry.space_group_name_H-M   'P 1'
#
loop_
_entity.id
_entity.type
_entity.pdbx_description
1 polymer ?
#
loop_
_entity_poly.entity_id
_entity_poly.type
_entity_poly.pdbx_seq_one_letter_code
_entity_poly.pdbx_strand_id
1 'polypeptide(L)'
;MMMMTKIRIWRFHRHRISALTYDRNNIGCRHVHHEATQTRRRVVVTGMGAMSPLGNTFVESWNNLLDQKSGVTTLEQALVNHQNLSPEQLDFEWKIAQKLPCQVAAPVQNLPQDPRTARFVQMTLFAGEEAMKQAQLAKIIDDDKYSSTTHRMGVSVGSGMSGVREITQSLSTISANVDNVNIRKLSPHFIPKVLTNSAAGRLSLEFGLKGPNLAPSTACAAGSHAIGDAFRAIQYGTADVMLAGGAEASIEPLGMAGFCRLRALSTGFNNSTEQASRPFDKRRDGFVMGEGAAILVLEELEHAKQRGVPILAEVCGYGISGDAFHITAPDEQGWGAERAMKMALEDATRLHCEHPENVKVGYINAHATSTPKGDEIEAMVIDRVLRSISDAAAHNTTYVSSTKGATGHLLGAAGALEAAFTVQCLVAQTLPPTLNLEDPDEKLDQDQCFEHIQLNSLKGSIEIDAAMSNSFGFGGTNASLLFRRYHN
;
A
#
# COMPACT_ATOMS: atom_id res chain seq x y z
N MET A 1 -24.54 7.45 -41.40
CA MET A 1 -23.09 7.68 -41.33
C MET A 1 -22.62 7.18 -39.97
N MET A 2 -22.37 5.87 -39.84
CA MET A 2 -21.03 5.24 -39.66
C MET A 2 -20.25 5.88 -38.48
N MET A 3 -19.74 5.16 -37.47
CA MET A 3 -19.28 3.76 -37.46
C MET A 3 -19.11 3.29 -36.00
N MET A 4 -19.74 2.17 -35.61
CA MET A 4 -19.44 1.43 -34.38
C MET A 4 -18.42 0.33 -34.71
N THR A 5 -17.24 0.37 -34.09
CA THR A 5 -16.20 -0.63 -34.28
C THR A 5 -16.43 -1.82 -33.34
N LYS A 6 -16.82 -2.97 -33.90
CA LYS A 6 -16.90 -4.26 -33.19
C LYS A 6 -15.49 -4.84 -32.98
N ILE A 7 -15.19 -5.23 -31.76
CA ILE A 7 -14.01 -6.02 -31.38
C ILE A 7 -14.14 -7.42 -32.01
N ARG A 8 -13.12 -7.86 -32.77
CA ARG A 8 -13.06 -9.17 -33.44
C ARG A 8 -12.64 -10.26 -32.44
N ILE A 9 -13.54 -11.22 -32.22
CA ILE A 9 -13.22 -12.53 -31.62
C ILE A 9 -12.57 -13.40 -32.70
N TRP A 10 -11.37 -13.91 -32.46
CA TRP A 10 -10.69 -14.84 -33.35
C TRP A 10 -11.37 -16.21 -33.31
N ARG A 11 -11.98 -16.63 -34.43
CA ARG A 11 -12.44 -18.01 -34.68
C ARG A 11 -11.28 -18.81 -35.29
N PHE A 12 -10.80 -19.83 -34.58
CA PHE A 12 -9.89 -20.83 -35.14
C PHE A 12 -10.57 -21.64 -36.25
N HIS A 13 -9.95 -21.68 -37.43
CA HIS A 13 -10.35 -22.54 -38.54
C HIS A 13 -9.99 -24.00 -38.26
N ARG A 14 -10.98 -24.89 -38.28
CA ARG A 14 -10.75 -26.35 -38.35
C ARG A 14 -10.22 -26.71 -39.74
N HIS A 15 -8.94 -27.06 -39.84
CA HIS A 15 -8.44 -27.85 -40.97
C HIS A 15 -8.50 -29.34 -40.61
N ARG A 16 -9.05 -30.14 -41.53
CA ARG A 16 -9.07 -31.60 -41.46
C ARG A 16 -7.64 -32.12 -41.49
N ILE A 17 -7.26 -32.90 -40.49
CA ILE A 17 -6.08 -33.79 -40.55
C ILE A 17 -6.60 -35.23 -40.45
N SER A 18 -6.12 -36.05 -41.38
CA SER A 18 -6.45 -37.44 -41.61
C SER A 18 -6.21 -38.33 -40.38
N ALA A 19 -7.07 -39.32 -40.22
CA ALA A 19 -7.00 -40.33 -39.18
C ALA A 19 -5.68 -41.12 -39.24
N LEU A 20 -4.89 -41.02 -38.17
CA LEU A 20 -3.92 -42.03 -37.77
C LEU A 20 -4.41 -42.57 -36.42
N THR A 21 -4.77 -43.84 -36.43
CA THR A 21 -5.15 -44.63 -35.24
C THR A 21 -3.99 -44.64 -34.26
N TYR A 22 -4.16 -44.00 -33.10
CA TYR A 22 -3.17 -44.01 -32.03
C TYR A 22 -3.61 -44.99 -30.93
N ASP A 23 -2.75 -45.97 -30.71
CA ASP A 23 -2.86 -47.05 -29.72
C ASP A 23 -2.91 -46.48 -28.29
N ARG A 24 -3.83 -46.99 -27.47
CA ARG A 24 -4.18 -46.45 -26.14
C ARG A 24 -3.39 -47.04 -24.97
N ASN A 25 -2.31 -47.78 -25.22
CA ASN A 25 -1.57 -48.49 -24.17
C ASN A 25 -0.05 -48.31 -24.27
N ASN A 26 0.48 -47.13 -23.92
CA ASN A 26 1.81 -46.93 -23.30
C ASN A 26 2.25 -45.46 -23.39
N ILE A 27 1.85 -44.62 -22.44
CA ILE A 27 2.70 -43.49 -22.03
C ILE A 27 2.58 -43.37 -20.51
N GLY A 28 3.41 -44.14 -19.80
CA GLY A 28 3.69 -43.88 -18.41
C GLY A 28 4.37 -42.53 -18.30
N CYS A 29 3.60 -41.49 -17.99
CA CYS A 29 4.13 -40.20 -17.59
C CYS A 29 4.80 -40.41 -16.22
N ARG A 30 6.10 -40.75 -16.23
CA ARG A 30 6.91 -40.66 -15.02
C ARG A 30 6.92 -39.19 -14.63
N HIS A 31 6.12 -38.83 -13.64
CA HIS A 31 6.30 -37.60 -12.89
C HIS A 31 7.67 -37.68 -12.25
N VAL A 32 8.67 -37.12 -12.93
CA VAL A 32 9.94 -36.78 -12.31
C VAL A 32 9.61 -35.60 -11.40
N HIS A 33 9.31 -35.91 -10.14
CA HIS A 33 9.44 -34.94 -9.07
C HIS A 33 10.90 -34.53 -9.04
N HIS A 34 11.22 -33.44 -9.72
CA HIS A 34 12.49 -32.78 -9.50
C HIS A 34 12.35 -32.06 -8.15
N GLU A 35 12.65 -32.79 -7.07
CA GLU A 35 13.04 -32.24 -5.79
C GLU A 35 14.34 -31.45 -6.00
N ALA A 36 14.21 -30.21 -6.46
CA ALA A 36 15.13 -29.16 -6.08
C ALA A 36 14.40 -28.35 -5.02
N THR A 37 14.35 -28.88 -3.79
CA THR A 37 13.96 -28.14 -2.59
C THR A 37 15.05 -27.12 -2.27
N GLN A 38 15.21 -26.12 -3.15
CA GLN A 38 15.86 -24.89 -2.75
C GLN A 38 14.90 -24.23 -1.76
N THR A 39 15.19 -24.38 -0.48
CA THR A 39 14.47 -23.68 0.59
C THR A 39 14.47 -22.20 0.23
N ARG A 40 13.27 -21.63 -0.02
CA ARG A 40 13.14 -20.21 -0.38
C ARG A 40 13.83 -19.37 0.69
N ARG A 41 14.60 -18.36 0.28
CA ARG A 41 15.28 -17.46 1.23
C ARG A 41 14.24 -16.77 2.10
N ARG A 42 14.48 -16.71 3.42
CA ARG A 42 13.60 -16.02 4.36
C ARG A 42 13.89 -14.52 4.34
N VAL A 43 12.85 -13.70 4.50
CA VAL A 43 12.95 -12.25 4.33
C VAL A 43 12.42 -11.56 5.57
N VAL A 44 13.22 -10.66 6.11
CA VAL A 44 12.93 -9.94 7.35
C VAL A 44 12.87 -8.44 7.11
N VAL A 45 12.18 -7.74 8.02
CA VAL A 45 12.15 -6.29 8.09
C VAL A 45 13.23 -5.83 9.08
N THR A 46 14.17 -5.01 8.63
CA THR A 46 15.29 -4.51 9.46
C THR A 46 15.24 -3.00 9.68
N GLY A 47 14.37 -2.30 8.98
CA GLY A 47 14.13 -0.86 9.18
C GLY A 47 12.81 -0.41 8.58
N MET A 48 12.26 0.68 9.11
CA MET A 48 11.03 1.32 8.68
C MET A 48 11.19 2.83 8.78
N GLY A 49 10.55 3.56 7.88
CA GLY A 49 10.49 5.01 7.92
C GLY A 49 9.24 5.52 7.24
N ALA A 50 8.73 6.66 7.70
CA ALA A 50 7.48 7.20 7.20
C ALA A 50 7.37 8.73 7.32
N MET A 51 6.71 9.31 6.34
CA MET A 51 6.15 10.66 6.36
C MET A 51 4.64 10.51 6.20
N SER A 52 3.87 10.85 7.22
CA SER A 52 2.41 10.65 7.23
C SER A 52 1.68 11.90 7.76
N PRO A 53 0.35 11.97 7.62
CA PRO A 53 -0.43 13.04 8.22
C PRO A 53 -0.37 13.05 9.76
N LEU A 54 0.11 11.97 10.37
CA LEU A 54 0.32 11.85 11.81
C LEU A 54 1.74 12.22 12.25
N GLY A 55 2.69 12.48 11.35
CA GLY A 55 4.05 12.81 11.73
C GLY A 55 5.07 12.65 10.61
N ASN A 56 6.22 13.29 10.77
CA ASN A 56 7.32 13.29 9.79
C ASN A 56 8.38 12.22 10.07
N THR A 57 8.07 11.32 11.00
CA THR A 57 8.84 10.11 11.28
C THR A 57 7.87 8.96 11.55
N PHE A 58 8.33 7.72 11.40
CA PHE A 58 7.54 6.55 11.74
C PHE A 58 7.19 6.51 13.24
N VAL A 59 8.16 6.84 14.10
CA VAL A 59 7.96 6.84 15.56
C VAL A 59 6.90 7.87 15.98
N GLU A 60 6.95 9.08 15.43
CA GLU A 60 5.94 10.11 15.67
C GLU A 60 4.56 9.64 15.19
N SER A 61 4.49 9.09 13.97
CA SER A 61 3.25 8.58 13.37
C SER A 61 2.62 7.48 14.22
N TRP A 62 3.44 6.54 14.72
CA TRP A 62 2.99 5.44 15.58
C TRP A 62 2.46 5.94 16.92
N ASN A 63 3.20 6.83 17.60
CA ASN A 63 2.76 7.36 18.88
C ASN A 63 1.46 8.18 18.74
N ASN A 64 1.37 9.01 17.70
CA ASN A 64 0.17 9.80 17.43
C ASN A 64 -1.04 8.93 17.05
N LEU A 65 -0.81 7.79 16.38
CA LEU A 65 -1.85 6.80 16.11
C LEU A 65 -2.39 6.17 17.42
N LEU A 66 -1.50 5.78 18.34
CA LEU A 66 -1.89 5.22 19.64
C LEU A 66 -2.54 6.26 20.56
N ASP A 67 -2.11 7.52 20.47
CA ASP A 67 -2.72 8.67 21.14
C ASP A 67 -4.06 9.10 20.50
N GLN A 68 -4.55 8.37 19.49
CA GLN A 68 -5.84 8.58 18.83
C GLN A 68 -5.94 9.96 18.16
N LYS A 69 -4.82 10.51 17.68
CA LYS A 69 -4.81 11.78 16.93
C LYS A 69 -5.28 11.55 15.49
N SER A 70 -5.89 12.57 14.91
CA SER A 70 -6.25 12.59 13.48
C SER A 70 -5.35 13.55 12.71
N GLY A 71 -4.86 13.10 11.56
CA GLY A 71 -4.18 13.94 10.56
C GLY A 71 -5.15 14.60 9.58
N VAL A 72 -6.46 14.36 9.72
CA VAL A 72 -7.49 14.95 8.85
C VAL A 72 -7.73 16.41 9.23
N THR A 73 -7.72 17.30 8.23
CA THR A 73 -7.97 18.73 8.37
C THR A 73 -8.87 19.24 7.24
N THR A 74 -9.14 20.55 7.21
CA THR A 74 -9.89 21.17 6.12
C THR A 74 -9.10 21.13 4.82
N LEU A 75 -9.79 21.06 3.68
CA LEU A 75 -9.14 21.09 2.37
C LEU A 75 -8.37 22.41 2.16
N GLU A 76 -8.85 23.52 2.71
CA GLU A 76 -8.12 24.80 2.72
C GLU A 76 -6.76 24.65 3.39
N GLN A 77 -6.72 24.15 4.63
CA GLN A 77 -5.48 23.97 5.38
C GLN A 77 -4.55 22.97 4.67
N ALA A 78 -5.12 21.93 4.07
CA ALA A 78 -4.34 20.96 3.29
C ALA A 78 -3.66 21.61 2.09
N LEU A 79 -4.35 22.47 1.33
CA LEU A 79 -3.76 23.20 0.21
C LEU A 79 -2.70 24.22 0.68
N VAL A 80 -2.92 24.89 1.80
CA VAL A 80 -1.92 25.79 2.41
C VAL A 80 -0.65 25.02 2.80
N ASN A 81 -0.79 23.79 3.29
CA ASN A 81 0.36 22.93 3.65
C ASN A 81 1.20 22.48 2.45
N HIS A 82 0.69 22.64 1.22
CA HIS A 82 1.50 22.54 0.00
C HIS A 82 2.28 23.85 -0.21
N GLN A 83 3.28 24.09 0.63
CA GLN A 83 4.09 25.32 0.75
C GLN A 83 4.91 25.74 -0.51
N ASN A 84 4.72 25.08 -1.65
CA ASN A 84 5.36 25.44 -2.93
C ASN A 84 4.46 26.25 -3.87
N LEU A 85 3.24 26.59 -3.44
CA LEU A 85 2.35 27.42 -4.23
C LEU A 85 2.66 28.90 -3.99
N SER A 86 2.82 29.68 -5.07
CA SER A 86 2.77 31.13 -4.97
C SER A 86 1.39 31.57 -4.46
N PRO A 87 1.25 32.76 -3.85
CA PRO A 87 -0.06 33.26 -3.40
C PRO A 87 -1.12 33.22 -4.50
N GLU A 88 -0.74 33.51 -5.75
CA GLU A 88 -1.63 33.46 -6.91
C GLU A 88 -2.04 32.03 -7.28
N GLN A 89 -1.10 31.08 -7.18
CA GLN A 89 -1.39 29.67 -7.43
C GLN A 89 -2.32 29.09 -6.35
N LEU A 90 -2.08 29.42 -5.08
CA LEU A 90 -2.93 29.00 -3.98
C LEU A 90 -4.35 29.58 -4.11
N ASP A 91 -4.49 30.87 -4.41
CA ASP A 91 -5.80 31.51 -4.67
C ASP A 91 -6.53 30.84 -5.85
N PHE A 92 -5.80 30.52 -6.93
CA PHE A 92 -6.36 29.79 -8.06
C PHE A 92 -6.83 28.37 -7.69
N GLU A 93 -5.99 27.60 -6.99
CA GLU A 93 -6.33 26.25 -6.55
C GLU A 93 -7.53 26.28 -5.59
N TRP A 94 -7.57 27.23 -4.65
CA TRP A 94 -8.67 27.42 -3.71
C TRP A 94 -9.98 27.79 -4.40
N LYS A 95 -9.96 28.64 -5.43
CA LYS A 95 -11.14 29.00 -6.23
C LYS A 95 -11.87 27.80 -6.83
N ILE A 96 -11.14 26.73 -7.10
CA ILE A 96 -11.66 25.45 -7.57
C ILE A 96 -12.07 24.59 -6.38
N ALA A 97 -11.15 24.39 -5.43
CA ALA A 97 -11.32 23.49 -4.30
C ALA A 97 -12.52 23.83 -3.40
N GLN A 98 -12.78 25.11 -3.15
CA GLN A 98 -13.92 25.55 -2.32
C GLN A 98 -15.29 25.20 -2.92
N LYS A 99 -15.34 24.85 -4.21
CA LYS A 99 -16.58 24.45 -4.91
C LYS A 99 -16.79 22.94 -4.91
N LEU A 100 -15.83 22.17 -4.40
CA LEU A 100 -15.93 20.72 -4.33
C LEU A 100 -16.86 20.30 -3.19
N PRO A 101 -17.61 19.18 -3.34
CA PRO A 101 -18.47 18.70 -2.28
C PRO A 101 -17.68 18.18 -1.06
N CYS A 102 -16.48 17.64 -1.27
CA CYS A 102 -15.57 17.25 -0.19
C CYS A 102 -14.68 18.45 0.19
N GLN A 103 -14.65 18.78 1.49
CA GLN A 103 -13.86 19.89 2.05
C GLN A 103 -12.86 19.44 3.12
N VAL A 104 -12.44 18.17 3.07
CA VAL A 104 -11.50 17.58 4.04
C VAL A 104 -10.40 16.78 3.33
N ALA A 105 -9.21 16.75 3.92
CA ALA A 105 -8.06 15.97 3.45
C ALA A 105 -7.06 15.72 4.59
N ALA A 106 -6.11 14.80 4.41
CA ALA A 106 -5.06 14.47 5.37
C ALA A 106 -3.67 14.74 4.79
N PRO A 107 -3.14 15.97 4.89
CA PRO A 107 -1.85 16.35 4.32
C PRO A 107 -0.68 15.94 5.21
N VAL A 108 0.50 15.71 4.61
CA VAL A 108 1.76 15.72 5.36
C VAL A 108 2.11 17.18 5.69
N GLN A 109 2.52 17.44 6.93
CA GLN A 109 2.78 18.79 7.40
C GLN A 109 4.28 19.11 7.42
N ASN A 110 4.65 20.37 7.18
CA ASN A 110 6.03 20.86 7.32
C ASN A 110 7.10 20.08 6.52
N LEU A 111 6.73 19.53 5.36
CA LEU A 111 7.68 18.86 4.48
C LEU A 111 8.75 19.86 4.00
N PRO A 112 10.06 19.57 4.13
CA PRO A 112 11.10 20.38 3.52
C PRO A 112 11.03 20.35 2.00
N GLN A 113 11.24 21.50 1.35
CA GLN A 113 10.95 21.68 -0.07
C GLN A 113 12.19 21.65 -0.96
N ASP A 114 12.11 20.95 -2.09
CA ASP A 114 13.06 21.03 -3.21
C ASP A 114 12.31 21.25 -4.55
N PRO A 115 12.42 22.43 -5.18
CA PRO A 115 11.69 22.74 -6.41
C PRO A 115 12.14 21.89 -7.62
N ARG A 116 13.17 21.05 -7.50
CA ARG A 116 13.63 20.15 -8.57
C ARG A 116 12.93 18.79 -8.54
N THR A 117 12.30 18.42 -7.43
CA THR A 117 11.63 17.13 -7.23
C THR A 117 10.12 17.32 -7.01
N ALA A 118 9.35 16.26 -7.23
CA ALA A 118 7.93 16.24 -6.91
C ALA A 118 7.72 15.96 -5.42
N ARG A 119 6.58 16.36 -4.87
CA ARG A 119 6.29 16.24 -3.43
C ARG A 119 6.37 14.80 -2.91
N PHE A 120 5.78 13.84 -3.64
CA PHE A 120 5.82 12.42 -3.27
C PHE A 120 7.25 11.85 -3.24
N VAL A 121 8.12 12.34 -4.14
CA VAL A 121 9.54 11.95 -4.18
C VAL A 121 10.30 12.49 -2.97
N GLN A 122 10.01 13.71 -2.52
CA GLN A 122 10.62 14.27 -1.31
C GLN A 122 10.23 13.46 -0.07
N MET A 123 8.95 13.17 0.10
CA MET A 123 8.48 12.31 1.20
C MET A 123 9.13 10.93 1.18
N THR A 124 9.30 10.36 -0.01
CA THR A 124 10.01 9.08 -0.20
C THR A 124 11.44 9.14 0.31
N LEU A 125 12.18 10.22 0.02
CA LEU A 125 13.56 10.39 0.48
C LEU A 125 13.64 10.42 2.01
N PHE A 126 12.82 11.25 2.66
CA PHE A 126 12.81 11.32 4.13
C PHE A 126 12.45 9.97 4.78
N ALA A 127 11.41 9.30 4.29
CA ALA A 127 11.02 7.98 4.77
C ALA A 127 12.14 6.93 4.52
N GLY A 128 12.79 7.00 3.37
CA GLY A 128 13.92 6.13 3.02
C GLY A 128 15.14 6.35 3.91
N GLU A 129 15.49 7.60 4.20
CA GLU A 129 16.58 7.96 5.11
C GLU A 129 16.35 7.41 6.53
N GLU A 130 15.13 7.56 7.06
CA GLU A 130 14.74 7.01 8.36
C GLU A 130 14.86 5.48 8.37
N ALA A 131 14.31 4.81 7.36
CA ALA A 131 14.35 3.35 7.24
C ALA A 131 15.79 2.81 7.12
N MET A 132 16.61 3.45 6.29
CA MET A 132 18.03 3.13 6.10
C MET A 132 18.83 3.30 7.39
N LYS A 133 18.52 4.34 8.17
CA LYS A 133 19.15 4.61 9.46
C LYS A 133 18.80 3.53 10.48
N GLN A 134 17.53 3.15 10.59
CA GLN A 134 17.11 2.07 11.49
C GLN A 134 17.75 0.72 11.10
N ALA A 135 17.82 0.44 9.80
CA ALA A 135 18.49 -0.75 9.26
C ALA A 135 20.02 -0.68 9.33
N GLN A 136 20.62 0.45 9.70
CA GLN A 136 22.08 0.63 9.79
C GLN A 136 22.85 0.33 8.49
N LEU A 137 22.25 0.60 7.33
CA LEU A 137 22.83 0.25 6.03
C LEU A 137 23.92 1.21 5.54
N ALA A 138 24.00 2.42 6.09
CA ALA A 138 25.01 3.41 5.69
C ALA A 138 26.44 2.88 5.80
N LYS A 139 26.76 2.15 6.88
CA LYS A 139 28.09 1.55 7.10
C LYS A 139 28.48 0.59 5.98
N ILE A 140 27.52 -0.23 5.54
CA ILE A 140 27.74 -1.24 4.49
C ILE A 140 27.94 -0.59 3.13
N ILE A 141 27.22 0.51 2.87
CA ILE A 141 27.31 1.24 1.60
C ILE A 141 28.62 2.04 1.54
N ASP A 142 29.01 2.70 2.64
CA ASP A 142 30.19 3.57 2.65
C ASP A 142 31.51 2.79 2.63
N ASP A 143 31.59 1.65 3.32
CA ASP A 143 32.78 0.79 3.31
C ASP A 143 33.09 0.24 1.91
N ASP A 144 32.08 0.20 1.01
CA ASP A 144 32.16 -0.55 -0.23
C ASP A 144 31.35 0.10 -1.38
N LYS A 145 31.34 1.45 -1.44
CA LYS A 145 30.55 2.27 -2.39
C LYS A 145 30.78 1.95 -3.88
N TYR A 146 31.83 1.19 -4.18
CA TYR A 146 32.22 0.73 -5.52
C TYR A 146 32.16 -0.79 -5.71
N SER A 147 31.53 -1.53 -4.79
CA SER A 147 31.56 -2.99 -4.75
C SER A 147 30.28 -3.68 -5.23
N SER A 148 30.38 -5.01 -5.35
CA SER A 148 29.28 -5.94 -5.64
C SER A 148 28.10 -5.84 -4.66
N THR A 149 28.27 -5.27 -3.47
CA THR A 149 27.22 -5.20 -2.45
C THR A 149 26.05 -4.32 -2.91
N THR A 150 26.33 -3.14 -3.46
CA THR A 150 25.26 -2.25 -3.99
C THR A 150 24.49 -2.86 -5.17
N HIS A 151 25.08 -3.80 -5.91
CA HIS A 151 24.41 -4.53 -7.00
C HIS A 151 23.35 -5.53 -6.48
N ARG A 152 23.41 -5.85 -5.19
CA ARG A 152 22.48 -6.72 -4.47
C ARG A 152 21.44 -5.94 -3.66
N MET A 153 21.53 -4.61 -3.66
CA MET A 153 20.60 -3.73 -2.95
C MET A 153 19.71 -3.02 -3.96
N GLY A 154 18.40 -3.24 -3.89
CA GLY A 154 17.43 -2.66 -4.82
C GLY A 154 16.38 -1.77 -4.14
N VAL A 155 15.46 -1.29 -4.96
CA VAL A 155 14.37 -0.39 -4.59
C VAL A 155 13.08 -0.81 -5.29
N SER A 156 11.96 -0.79 -4.57
CA SER A 156 10.62 -0.99 -5.10
C SER A 156 9.68 0.03 -4.46
N VAL A 157 9.25 1.07 -5.17
CA VAL A 157 8.33 2.08 -4.60
C VAL A 157 7.11 2.23 -5.47
N GLY A 158 5.94 1.92 -4.90
CA GLY A 158 4.66 2.07 -5.56
C GLY A 158 4.07 3.48 -5.45
N SER A 159 3.31 3.88 -6.46
CA SER A 159 2.47 5.09 -6.45
C SER A 159 1.18 4.80 -7.23
N GLY A 160 0.06 5.34 -6.77
CA GLY A 160 -1.23 5.16 -7.42
C GLY A 160 -1.44 6.18 -8.53
N MET A 161 -0.95 7.40 -8.33
CA MET A 161 -1.07 8.51 -9.27
C MET A 161 0.24 9.30 -9.37
N SER A 162 0.72 9.50 -10.60
CA SER A 162 1.85 10.40 -10.87
C SER A 162 1.55 11.86 -10.50
N GLY A 163 2.56 12.73 -10.53
CA GLY A 163 2.47 14.18 -10.24
C GLY A 163 1.46 14.98 -11.07
N VAL A 164 0.17 14.91 -10.72
CA VAL A 164 -0.94 15.58 -11.41
C VAL A 164 -0.85 17.10 -11.23
N ARG A 165 -0.50 17.61 -10.04
CA ARG A 165 -0.20 19.04 -9.85
C ARG A 165 0.94 19.48 -10.78
N GLU A 166 2.01 18.72 -10.91
CA GLU A 166 3.13 19.08 -11.78
C GLU A 166 2.70 19.13 -13.27
N ILE A 167 1.83 18.22 -13.71
CA ILE A 167 1.25 18.23 -15.06
C ILE A 167 0.42 19.49 -15.29
N THR A 168 -0.52 19.77 -14.38
CA THR A 168 -1.47 20.90 -14.53
C THR A 168 -0.77 22.25 -14.44
N GLN A 169 0.18 22.41 -13.52
CA GLN A 169 0.99 23.63 -13.41
C GLN A 169 1.89 23.83 -14.62
N SER A 170 2.50 22.76 -15.14
CA SER A 170 3.36 22.83 -16.32
C SER A 170 2.57 23.24 -17.57
N LEU A 171 1.36 22.68 -17.75
CA LEU A 171 0.46 23.09 -18.83
C LEU A 171 0.10 24.58 -18.69
N SER A 172 -0.33 24.99 -17.50
CA SER A 172 -0.69 26.39 -17.22
C SER A 172 0.47 27.35 -17.47
N THR A 173 1.70 26.92 -17.18
CA THR A 173 2.93 27.70 -17.38
C THR A 173 3.23 27.93 -18.87
N ILE A 174 3.13 26.89 -19.70
CA ILE A 174 3.42 27.02 -21.14
C ILE A 174 2.27 27.66 -21.91
N SER A 175 1.02 27.54 -21.42
CA SER A 175 -0.19 28.07 -22.06
C SER A 175 -0.71 29.38 -21.44
N ALA A 176 0.09 30.06 -20.63
CA ALA A 176 -0.30 31.33 -20.00
C ALA A 176 -0.73 32.41 -21.02
N ASN A 177 -0.22 32.32 -22.26
CA ASN A 177 -0.77 33.00 -23.42
C ASN A 177 -1.16 31.93 -24.45
N VAL A 178 -2.46 31.72 -24.66
CA VAL A 178 -2.98 30.65 -25.55
C VAL A 178 -2.60 30.90 -27.01
N ASP A 179 -2.48 32.17 -27.42
CA ASP A 179 -2.06 32.55 -28.78
C ASP A 179 -0.54 32.44 -28.98
N ASN A 180 0.23 32.28 -27.89
CA ASN A 180 1.68 32.20 -27.93
C ASN A 180 2.23 31.23 -26.86
N VAL A 181 1.99 29.93 -27.09
CA VAL A 181 2.50 28.85 -26.23
C VAL A 181 4.03 28.88 -26.18
N ASN A 182 4.60 28.95 -24.97
CA ASN A 182 6.04 29.08 -24.76
C ASN A 182 6.64 27.85 -24.06
N ILE A 183 7.05 26.86 -24.85
CA ILE A 183 7.75 25.65 -24.40
C ILE A 183 9.02 25.95 -23.58
N ARG A 184 9.72 27.06 -23.82
CA ARG A 184 10.97 27.38 -23.08
C ARG A 184 10.73 27.68 -21.60
N LYS A 185 9.48 27.92 -21.18
CA LYS A 185 9.12 28.08 -19.77
C LYS A 185 8.92 26.74 -19.04
N LEU A 186 8.86 25.62 -19.76
CA LEU A 186 8.75 24.31 -19.15
C LEU A 186 10.06 23.95 -18.43
N SER A 187 9.95 23.52 -17.18
CA SER A 187 11.13 23.10 -16.40
C SER A 187 11.80 21.87 -17.03
N PRO A 188 13.15 21.81 -17.09
CA PRO A 188 13.86 20.60 -17.50
C PRO A 188 13.62 19.42 -16.54
N HIS A 189 13.16 19.69 -15.32
CA HIS A 189 12.79 18.67 -14.35
C HIS A 189 11.36 18.14 -14.53
N PHE A 190 10.58 18.63 -15.50
CA PHE A 190 9.19 18.23 -15.70
C PHE A 190 9.03 16.70 -15.82
N ILE A 191 9.74 16.07 -16.77
CA ILE A 191 9.63 14.63 -16.99
C ILE A 191 10.06 13.85 -15.74
N PRO A 192 11.23 14.12 -15.11
CA PRO A 192 11.59 13.50 -13.84
C PRO A 192 10.59 13.71 -12.69
N LYS A 193 9.74 14.74 -12.73
CA LYS A 193 8.73 14.97 -11.69
C LYS A 193 7.43 14.19 -11.89
N VAL A 194 7.07 13.87 -13.13
CA VAL A 194 5.77 13.26 -13.46
C VAL A 194 5.85 11.75 -13.71
N LEU A 195 7.03 11.16 -13.78
CA LEU A 195 7.16 9.71 -13.89
C LEU A 195 6.83 9.04 -12.56
N THR A 196 6.00 8.00 -12.59
CA THR A 196 5.64 7.21 -11.40
C THR A 196 6.86 6.56 -10.75
N ASN A 197 7.86 6.16 -11.54
CA ASN A 197 9.07 5.53 -11.04
C ASN A 197 10.09 6.51 -10.43
N SER A 198 9.80 7.81 -10.39
CA SER A 198 10.74 8.81 -9.87
C SER A 198 11.05 8.65 -8.39
N ALA A 199 10.11 8.15 -7.58
CA ALA A 199 10.35 7.86 -6.17
C ALA A 199 11.41 6.75 -5.99
N ALA A 200 11.22 5.61 -6.66
CA ALA A 200 12.18 4.51 -6.63
C ALA A 200 13.54 4.91 -7.24
N GLY A 201 13.52 5.59 -8.38
CA GLY A 201 14.72 6.12 -9.03
C GLY A 201 15.50 7.08 -8.15
N ARG A 202 14.81 7.98 -7.42
CA ARG A 202 15.46 8.95 -6.55
C ARG A 202 16.11 8.29 -5.33
N LEU A 203 15.48 7.31 -4.69
CA LEU A 203 16.12 6.52 -3.62
C LEU A 203 17.36 5.77 -4.10
N SER A 204 17.25 5.13 -5.28
CA SER A 204 18.38 4.42 -5.89
C SER A 204 19.55 5.35 -6.16
N LEU A 205 19.30 6.56 -6.68
CA LEU A 205 20.33 7.57 -6.91
C LEU A 205 20.92 8.12 -5.61
N GLU A 206 20.09 8.40 -4.60
CA GLU A 206 20.52 8.99 -3.33
C GLU A 206 21.45 8.04 -2.56
N PHE A 207 21.09 6.75 -2.50
CA PHE A 207 21.84 5.75 -1.73
C PHE A 207 22.77 4.88 -2.57
N GLY A 208 22.88 5.12 -3.89
CA GLY A 208 23.75 4.36 -4.79
C GLY A 208 23.36 2.89 -4.97
N LEU A 209 22.06 2.57 -4.88
CA LEU A 209 21.53 1.20 -4.95
C LEU A 209 21.39 0.76 -6.41
N LYS A 210 22.03 -0.34 -6.78
CA LYS A 210 22.21 -0.80 -8.17
C LYS A 210 21.55 -2.15 -8.48
N GLY A 211 20.83 -2.73 -7.52
CA GLY A 211 20.01 -3.90 -7.71
C GLY A 211 18.70 -3.61 -8.46
N PRO A 212 17.67 -4.46 -8.31
CA PRO A 212 16.37 -4.24 -8.93
C PRO A 212 15.80 -2.86 -8.60
N ASN A 213 15.30 -2.14 -9.60
CA ASN A 213 14.69 -0.82 -9.44
C ASN A 213 13.30 -0.84 -10.08
N LEU A 214 12.27 -0.93 -9.23
CA LEU A 214 10.88 -1.22 -9.60
C LEU A 214 9.95 -0.12 -9.10
N ALA A 215 8.85 0.10 -9.82
CA ALA A 215 7.83 1.06 -9.43
C ALA A 215 6.43 0.59 -9.86
N PRO A 216 5.79 -0.31 -9.09
CA PRO A 216 4.44 -0.78 -9.40
C PRO A 216 3.43 0.37 -9.28
N SER A 217 2.49 0.42 -10.22
CA SER A 217 1.43 1.44 -10.26
C SER A 217 0.06 0.76 -10.32
N THR A 218 -0.45 0.37 -9.16
CA THR A 218 -1.66 -0.45 -9.01
C THR A 218 -2.64 0.19 -8.03
N ALA A 219 -2.91 1.49 -8.22
CA ALA A 219 -3.81 2.27 -7.37
C ALA A 219 -3.50 2.09 -5.87
N CYS A 220 -4.51 1.88 -5.05
CA CYS A 220 -4.40 1.76 -3.59
C CYS A 220 -3.58 0.55 -3.10
N ALA A 221 -3.34 -0.45 -3.97
CA ALA A 221 -2.53 -1.61 -3.64
C ALA A 221 -1.03 -1.43 -3.96
N ALA A 222 -0.62 -0.30 -4.54
CA ALA A 222 0.73 -0.09 -5.06
C ALA A 222 1.84 -0.30 -4.01
N GLY A 223 1.71 0.28 -2.81
CA GLY A 223 2.69 0.10 -1.74
C GLY A 223 2.81 -1.36 -1.27
N SER A 224 1.69 -2.07 -1.17
CA SER A 224 1.69 -3.50 -0.78
C SER A 224 2.28 -4.39 -1.86
N HIS A 225 2.00 -4.12 -3.14
CA HIS A 225 2.67 -4.78 -4.25
C HIS A 225 4.17 -4.50 -4.28
N ALA A 226 4.59 -3.27 -4.00
CA ALA A 226 6.01 -2.94 -3.97
C ALA A 226 6.77 -3.75 -2.92
N ILE A 227 6.19 -3.91 -1.72
CA ILE A 227 6.71 -4.75 -0.64
C ILE A 227 6.70 -6.23 -1.05
N GLY A 228 5.59 -6.71 -1.64
CA GLY A 228 5.47 -8.08 -2.12
C GLY A 228 6.47 -8.44 -3.22
N ASP A 229 6.67 -7.55 -4.20
CA ASP A 229 7.64 -7.70 -5.28
C ASP A 229 9.08 -7.69 -4.75
N ALA A 230 9.38 -6.84 -3.77
CA ALA A 230 10.66 -6.83 -3.08
C ALA A 230 10.90 -8.12 -2.29
N PHE A 231 9.89 -8.64 -1.60
CA PHE A 231 9.91 -9.94 -0.95
C PHE A 231 10.25 -11.05 -1.95
N ARG A 232 9.57 -11.09 -3.12
CA ARG A 232 9.88 -12.05 -4.18
C ARG A 232 11.30 -11.88 -4.73
N ALA A 233 11.76 -10.65 -4.96
CA ALA A 233 13.09 -10.38 -5.47
C ALA A 233 14.19 -10.95 -4.55
N ILE A 234 14.01 -10.86 -3.23
CA ILE A 234 14.94 -11.44 -2.25
C ILE A 234 14.80 -12.98 -2.22
N GLN A 235 13.57 -13.50 -2.19
CA GLN A 235 13.31 -14.94 -2.20
C GLN A 235 13.94 -15.66 -3.41
N TYR A 236 13.86 -15.05 -4.59
CA TYR A 236 14.44 -15.56 -5.83
C TYR A 236 15.95 -15.31 -5.96
N GLY A 237 16.55 -14.62 -4.98
CA GLY A 237 17.98 -14.35 -4.98
C GLY A 237 18.41 -13.25 -5.96
N THR A 238 17.50 -12.42 -6.46
CA THR A 238 17.84 -11.26 -7.32
C THR A 238 18.37 -10.07 -6.52
N ALA A 239 18.04 -9.98 -5.23
CA ALA A 239 18.56 -9.01 -4.27
C ALA A 239 18.81 -9.66 -2.90
N ASP A 240 19.61 -9.01 -2.06
CA ASP A 240 19.78 -9.33 -0.63
C ASP A 240 19.09 -8.30 0.26
N VAL A 241 18.99 -7.05 -0.22
CA VAL A 241 18.31 -5.94 0.45
C VAL A 241 17.41 -5.22 -0.55
N MET A 242 16.21 -4.85 -0.12
CA MET A 242 15.29 -4.03 -0.91
C MET A 242 14.70 -2.92 -0.02
N LEU A 243 14.79 -1.68 -0.47
CA LEU A 243 13.95 -0.60 0.07
C LEU A 243 12.60 -0.67 -0.63
N ALA A 244 11.55 -1.00 0.12
CA ALA A 244 10.25 -1.29 -0.44
C ALA A 244 9.13 -0.50 0.22
N GLY A 245 8.21 0.06 -0.55
CA GLY A 245 7.08 0.80 0.03
C GLY A 245 6.29 1.59 -0.99
N GLY A 246 5.76 2.74 -0.58
CA GLY A 246 4.92 3.55 -1.46
C GLY A 246 4.91 5.03 -1.09
N ALA A 247 4.58 5.87 -2.06
CA ALA A 247 4.48 7.31 -1.91
C ALA A 247 3.36 7.91 -2.76
N GLU A 248 2.66 8.91 -2.23
CA GLU A 248 1.61 9.63 -2.95
C GLU A 248 1.49 11.07 -2.44
N ALA A 249 1.13 12.01 -3.34
CA ALA A 249 0.91 13.43 -3.02
C ALA A 249 -0.21 14.05 -3.87
N SER A 250 -1.38 13.43 -3.91
CA SER A 250 -2.49 13.78 -4.83
C SER A 250 -3.51 14.77 -4.27
N ILE A 251 -3.21 15.45 -3.16
CA ILE A 251 -4.07 16.50 -2.59
C ILE A 251 -3.89 17.78 -3.43
N GLU A 252 -4.57 17.82 -4.57
CA GLU A 252 -4.71 19.00 -5.40
C GLU A 252 -6.12 19.10 -5.99
N PRO A 253 -6.57 20.28 -6.48
CA PRO A 253 -7.94 20.47 -6.90
C PRO A 253 -8.42 19.49 -7.97
N LEU A 254 -7.56 19.12 -8.93
CA LEU A 254 -7.94 18.20 -10.00
C LEU A 254 -8.07 16.76 -9.49
N GLY A 255 -7.14 16.29 -8.66
CA GLY A 255 -7.22 14.98 -7.99
C GLY A 255 -8.50 14.89 -7.15
N MET A 256 -8.71 15.86 -6.26
CA MET A 256 -9.90 15.95 -5.42
C MET A 256 -11.20 15.99 -6.25
N ALA A 257 -11.24 16.79 -7.31
CA ALA A 257 -12.41 16.86 -8.21
C ALA A 257 -12.69 15.51 -8.87
N GLY A 258 -11.66 14.80 -9.35
CA GLY A 258 -11.78 13.47 -9.94
C GLY A 258 -12.45 12.47 -9.00
N PHE A 259 -11.97 12.36 -7.76
CA PHE A 259 -12.55 11.45 -6.78
C PHE A 259 -13.93 11.91 -6.26
N CYS A 260 -14.19 13.22 -6.18
CA CYS A 260 -15.55 13.74 -5.95
C CYS A 260 -16.52 13.28 -7.05
N ARG A 261 -16.10 13.31 -8.32
CA ARG A 261 -16.92 12.86 -9.45
C ARG A 261 -17.18 11.35 -9.44
N LEU A 262 -16.27 10.57 -8.86
CA LEU A 262 -16.46 9.14 -8.59
C LEU A 262 -17.37 8.88 -7.38
N ARG A 263 -17.72 9.91 -6.59
CA ARG A 263 -18.43 9.79 -5.31
C ARG A 263 -17.69 8.87 -4.33
N ALA A 264 -16.37 8.94 -4.34
CA ALA A 264 -15.52 8.11 -3.48
C ALA A 264 -15.11 8.82 -2.18
N LEU A 265 -15.19 10.16 -2.15
CA LEU A 265 -14.78 10.98 -1.01
C LEU A 265 -15.93 11.24 -0.04
N SER A 266 -15.59 11.37 1.25
CA SER A 266 -16.53 11.82 2.28
C SER A 266 -16.98 13.27 2.03
N THR A 267 -18.26 13.54 2.23
CA THR A 267 -18.90 14.84 1.98
C THR A 267 -19.85 15.29 3.10
N GLY A 268 -20.29 14.37 3.95
CA GLY A 268 -21.21 14.61 5.06
C GLY A 268 -20.56 15.20 6.30
N PHE A 269 -19.23 15.20 6.39
CA PHE A 269 -18.47 15.55 7.60
C PHE A 269 -17.56 16.77 7.44
N ASN A 270 -17.85 17.65 6.46
CA ASN A 270 -17.05 18.86 6.21
C ASN A 270 -16.93 19.80 7.42
N ASN A 271 -17.90 19.79 8.33
CA ASN A 271 -17.90 20.61 9.56
C ASN A 271 -17.36 19.87 10.80
N SER A 272 -17.05 18.58 10.67
CA SER A 272 -16.51 17.72 11.73
C SER A 272 -15.33 16.93 11.16
N THR A 273 -14.30 17.66 10.71
CA THR A 273 -13.27 17.15 9.81
C THR A 273 -12.57 15.89 10.33
N GLU A 274 -12.19 15.87 11.60
CA GLU A 274 -11.53 14.71 12.23
C GLU A 274 -12.41 13.45 12.28
N GLN A 275 -13.75 13.60 12.14
CA GLN A 275 -14.72 12.50 12.13
C GLN A 275 -15.05 11.98 10.72
N ALA A 276 -14.48 12.58 9.67
CA ALA A 276 -14.86 12.31 8.30
C ALA A 276 -14.48 10.91 7.81
N SER A 277 -13.34 10.37 8.26
CA SER A 277 -12.99 8.97 8.02
C SER A 277 -13.35 8.13 9.24
N ARG A 278 -14.32 7.22 9.05
CA ARG A 278 -14.89 6.36 10.08
C ARG A 278 -15.09 4.95 9.54
N PRO A 279 -14.02 4.16 9.34
CA PRO A 279 -14.14 2.81 8.80
C PRO A 279 -15.08 1.94 9.63
N PHE A 280 -15.88 1.10 8.97
CA PHE A 280 -16.88 0.20 9.56
C PHE A 280 -18.06 0.84 10.32
N ASP A 281 -18.01 2.15 10.62
CA ASP A 281 -19.11 2.86 11.28
C ASP A 281 -20.31 3.03 10.33
N LYS A 282 -21.53 2.91 10.85
CA LYS A 282 -22.77 2.98 10.04
C LYS A 282 -22.95 4.30 9.29
N ARG A 283 -22.30 5.39 9.74
CA ARG A 283 -22.41 6.73 9.14
C ARG A 283 -21.35 7.02 8.09
N ARG A 284 -20.49 6.05 7.75
CA ARG A 284 -19.45 6.21 6.73
C ARG A 284 -20.05 6.58 5.36
N ASP A 285 -19.44 7.52 4.66
CA ASP A 285 -19.96 8.06 3.39
C ASP A 285 -18.91 8.18 2.27
N GLY A 286 -17.65 7.82 2.55
CA GLY A 286 -16.54 7.89 1.61
C GLY A 286 -15.21 8.01 2.33
N PHE A 287 -14.11 7.88 1.58
CA PHE A 287 -12.78 8.03 2.17
C PHE A 287 -12.36 9.51 2.26
N VAL A 288 -11.41 9.81 3.15
CA VAL A 288 -10.72 11.11 3.18
C VAL A 288 -9.39 10.95 2.46
N MET A 289 -9.10 11.76 1.44
CA MET A 289 -7.83 11.66 0.72
C MET A 289 -6.67 12.10 1.61
N GLY A 290 -5.65 11.25 1.72
CA GLY A 290 -4.40 11.57 2.39
C GLY A 290 -3.21 11.54 1.42
N GLU A 291 -2.06 11.99 1.91
CA GLU A 291 -0.77 11.86 1.23
C GLU A 291 0.30 11.39 2.21
N GLY A 292 1.42 10.90 1.68
CA GLY A 292 2.53 10.45 2.50
C GLY A 292 3.45 9.50 1.77
N ALA A 293 4.45 9.00 2.49
CA ALA A 293 5.32 7.93 2.04
C ALA A 293 5.69 7.03 3.22
N ALA A 294 5.87 5.74 2.94
CA ALA A 294 6.42 4.79 3.90
C ALA A 294 7.35 3.83 3.18
N ILE A 295 8.50 3.54 3.79
CA ILE A 295 9.54 2.66 3.26
C ILE A 295 9.93 1.66 4.34
N LEU A 296 9.95 0.39 3.98
CA LEU A 296 10.50 -0.71 4.77
C LEU A 296 11.81 -1.16 4.12
N VAL A 297 12.81 -1.47 4.93
CA VAL A 297 14.00 -2.20 4.49
C VAL A 297 13.72 -3.68 4.68
N LEU A 298 13.55 -4.38 3.55
CA LEU A 298 13.48 -5.83 3.51
C LEU A 298 14.86 -6.39 3.26
N GLU A 299 15.18 -7.48 3.92
CA GLU A 299 16.51 -8.05 3.89
C GLU A 299 16.46 -9.56 4.03
N GLU A 300 17.40 -10.25 3.40
CA GLU A 300 17.51 -11.69 3.59
C GLU A 300 17.97 -12.03 5.02
N LEU A 301 17.34 -13.05 5.62
CA LEU A 301 17.53 -13.40 7.02
C LEU A 301 18.98 -13.66 7.41
N GLU A 302 19.70 -14.50 6.66
CA GLU A 302 21.08 -14.84 7.01
C GLU A 302 22.02 -13.67 6.77
N HIS A 303 21.77 -12.85 5.74
CA HIS A 303 22.46 -11.57 5.56
C HIS A 303 22.26 -10.61 6.76
N ALA A 304 21.01 -10.45 7.22
CA ALA A 304 20.69 -9.62 8.41
C ALA A 304 21.36 -10.14 9.68
N LYS A 305 21.36 -11.46 9.91
CA LYS A 305 22.03 -12.11 11.05
C LYS A 305 23.55 -11.90 11.02
N GLN A 306 24.19 -12.09 9.86
CA GLN A 306 25.65 -11.98 9.72
C GLN A 306 26.16 -10.60 10.10
N ARG A 307 25.39 -9.54 9.81
CA ARG A 307 25.75 -8.17 10.19
C ARG A 307 25.21 -7.70 11.54
N GLY A 308 24.45 -8.55 12.26
CA GLY A 308 23.98 -8.28 13.61
C GLY A 308 22.97 -7.12 13.74
N VAL A 309 22.13 -6.90 12.73
CA VAL A 309 21.07 -5.87 12.81
C VAL A 309 19.85 -6.39 13.57
N PRO A 310 19.13 -5.54 14.32
CA PRO A 310 17.83 -5.91 14.87
C PRO A 310 16.83 -6.32 13.76
N ILE A 311 16.17 -7.45 13.97
CA ILE A 311 15.08 -7.93 13.11
C ILE A 311 13.75 -7.54 13.77
N LEU A 312 12.89 -6.83 13.03
CA LEU A 312 11.60 -6.33 13.54
C LEU A 312 10.50 -7.38 13.36
N ALA A 313 10.42 -7.99 12.19
CA ALA A 313 9.47 -9.03 11.84
C ALA A 313 9.96 -9.82 10.61
N GLU A 314 9.33 -10.94 10.32
CA GLU A 314 9.48 -11.67 9.08
C GLU A 314 8.32 -11.36 8.12
N VAL A 315 8.62 -11.13 6.85
CA VAL A 315 7.62 -11.16 5.78
C VAL A 315 7.47 -12.61 5.35
N CYS A 316 6.37 -13.25 5.77
CA CYS A 316 6.20 -14.69 5.58
C CYS A 316 5.24 -15.04 4.44
N GLY A 317 4.37 -14.13 4.00
CA GLY A 317 3.41 -14.40 2.95
C GLY A 317 3.04 -13.17 2.12
N TYR A 318 2.83 -13.40 0.83
CA TYR A 318 2.33 -12.38 -0.10
C TYR A 318 1.34 -13.00 -1.09
N GLY A 319 0.10 -12.50 -1.05
CA GLY A 319 -0.97 -12.88 -1.96
C GLY A 319 -1.43 -11.69 -2.81
N ILE A 320 -1.76 -11.99 -4.07
CA ILE A 320 -2.08 -11.00 -5.10
C ILE A 320 -3.22 -11.57 -5.94
N SER A 321 -4.20 -10.75 -6.30
CA SER A 321 -5.29 -11.19 -7.18
C SER A 321 -5.89 -10.05 -8.00
N GLY A 322 -6.74 -10.41 -8.95
CA GLY A 322 -7.61 -9.50 -9.67
C GLY A 322 -9.09 -9.87 -9.50
N ASP A 323 -9.99 -8.90 -9.42
CA ASP A 323 -11.44 -9.12 -9.35
C ASP A 323 -12.02 -9.46 -10.72
N ALA A 324 -11.54 -8.78 -11.78
CA ALA A 324 -12.10 -8.82 -13.13
C ALA A 324 -13.61 -8.47 -13.17
N PHE A 325 -14.05 -7.54 -12.31
CA PHE A 325 -15.45 -7.18 -12.12
C PHE A 325 -15.81 -5.79 -12.66
N HIS A 326 -15.26 -4.73 -12.06
CA HIS A 326 -15.57 -3.35 -12.42
C HIS A 326 -14.33 -2.45 -12.19
N ILE A 327 -14.27 -1.30 -12.89
CA ILE A 327 -13.10 -0.41 -12.85
C ILE A 327 -12.91 0.30 -11.51
N THR A 328 -13.98 0.53 -10.74
CA THR A 328 -13.93 1.20 -9.42
C THR A 328 -14.66 0.44 -8.31
N ALA A 329 -15.91 0.04 -8.55
CA ALA A 329 -16.66 -0.79 -7.59
C ALA A 329 -15.96 -2.14 -7.33
N PRO A 330 -15.84 -2.56 -6.07
CA PRO A 330 -15.37 -3.90 -5.72
C PRO A 330 -16.38 -4.95 -6.19
N ASP A 331 -15.90 -6.18 -6.39
CA ASP A 331 -16.76 -7.35 -6.50
C ASP A 331 -17.67 -7.44 -5.26
N GLU A 332 -19.00 -7.45 -5.44
CA GLU A 332 -20.00 -7.46 -4.34
C GLU A 332 -19.86 -8.66 -3.42
N GLN A 333 -19.21 -9.69 -3.95
CA GLN A 333 -18.93 -10.94 -3.32
C GLN A 333 -17.52 -10.89 -2.69
N GLY A 334 -16.57 -10.15 -3.27
CA GLY A 334 -15.23 -9.96 -2.71
C GLY A 334 -14.28 -11.13 -2.97
N TRP A 335 -14.50 -11.90 -4.05
CA TRP A 335 -13.73 -13.14 -4.29
C TRP A 335 -12.25 -12.85 -4.56
N GLY A 336 -11.93 -11.70 -5.16
CA GLY A 336 -10.54 -11.30 -5.38
C GLY A 336 -9.81 -11.01 -4.08
N ALA A 337 -10.38 -10.18 -3.20
CA ALA A 337 -9.84 -9.93 -1.87
C ALA A 337 -9.63 -11.25 -1.08
N GLU A 338 -10.62 -12.14 -1.11
CA GLU A 338 -10.52 -13.46 -0.46
C GLU A 338 -9.37 -14.31 -1.02
N ARG A 339 -9.20 -14.34 -2.34
CA ARG A 339 -8.07 -15.05 -2.98
C ARG A 339 -6.73 -14.45 -2.56
N ALA A 340 -6.60 -13.13 -2.48
CA ALA A 340 -5.36 -12.49 -2.06
C ALA A 340 -4.99 -12.87 -0.62
N MET A 341 -5.95 -12.84 0.31
CA MET A 341 -5.73 -13.25 1.70
C MET A 341 -5.34 -14.73 1.80
N LYS A 342 -6.08 -15.62 1.13
CA LYS A 342 -5.78 -17.07 1.11
C LYS A 342 -4.40 -17.37 0.52
N MET A 343 -4.03 -16.70 -0.58
CA MET A 343 -2.71 -16.86 -1.18
C MET A 343 -1.58 -16.42 -0.25
N ALA A 344 -1.77 -15.35 0.53
CA ALA A 344 -0.77 -14.92 1.52
C ALA A 344 -0.57 -15.97 2.63
N LEU A 345 -1.67 -16.56 3.12
CA LEU A 345 -1.66 -17.65 4.11
C LEU A 345 -0.97 -18.91 3.54
N GLU A 346 -1.35 -19.34 2.34
CA GLU A 346 -0.73 -20.50 1.68
C GLU A 346 0.77 -20.31 1.43
N ASP A 347 1.20 -19.09 1.10
CA ASP A 347 2.61 -18.79 0.88
C ASP A 347 3.43 -18.89 2.17
N ALA A 348 2.88 -18.44 3.30
CA ALA A 348 3.50 -18.60 4.61
C ALA A 348 3.61 -20.07 5.04
N THR A 349 2.58 -20.86 4.81
CA THR A 349 2.60 -22.33 4.99
C THR A 349 3.73 -22.98 4.22
N ARG A 350 3.88 -22.62 2.94
CA ARG A 350 4.94 -23.16 2.07
C ARG A 350 6.33 -22.76 2.56
N LEU A 351 6.49 -21.54 3.08
CA LEU A 351 7.79 -21.04 3.54
C LEU A 351 8.25 -21.68 4.86
N HIS A 352 7.33 -21.91 5.79
CA HIS A 352 7.64 -22.44 7.13
C HIS A 352 7.45 -23.95 7.27
N CYS A 353 6.97 -24.63 6.22
CA CYS A 353 6.57 -26.05 6.28
C CYS A 353 5.52 -26.32 7.38
N GLU A 354 4.67 -25.33 7.68
CA GLU A 354 3.58 -25.43 8.65
C GLU A 354 2.25 -25.43 7.91
N HIS A 355 1.33 -26.30 8.32
CA HIS A 355 -0.05 -26.30 7.83
C HIS A 355 -0.75 -24.92 8.05
N PRO A 356 -1.61 -24.41 7.12
CA PRO A 356 -2.20 -23.06 7.21
C PRO A 356 -2.95 -22.77 8.50
N GLU A 357 -3.62 -23.78 9.06
CA GLU A 357 -4.33 -23.73 10.34
C GLU A 357 -3.42 -23.45 11.56
N ASN A 358 -2.10 -23.57 11.41
CA ASN A 358 -1.14 -23.23 12.46
C ASN A 358 -0.68 -21.77 12.41
N VAL A 359 -0.99 -21.03 11.32
CA VAL A 359 -0.68 -19.60 11.22
C VAL A 359 -1.79 -18.82 11.93
N LYS A 360 -1.62 -18.62 13.24
CA LYS A 360 -2.56 -17.87 14.07
C LYS A 360 -2.47 -16.38 13.79
N VAL A 361 -3.29 -15.89 12.86
CA VAL A 361 -3.41 -14.45 12.57
C VAL A 361 -4.10 -13.76 13.74
N GLY A 362 -3.35 -13.07 14.58
CA GLY A 362 -3.90 -12.35 15.74
C GLY A 362 -4.41 -10.96 15.42
N TYR A 363 -3.96 -10.37 14.31
CA TYR A 363 -4.33 -9.01 13.91
C TYR A 363 -4.44 -8.84 12.40
N ILE A 364 -5.45 -8.10 11.94
CA ILE A 364 -5.59 -7.67 10.56
C ILE A 364 -5.73 -6.14 10.53
N ASN A 365 -4.78 -5.49 9.85
CA ASN A 365 -4.90 -4.10 9.43
C ASN A 365 -5.68 -4.08 8.12
N ALA A 366 -6.96 -3.71 8.22
CA ALA A 366 -7.90 -3.75 7.12
C ALA A 366 -7.67 -2.61 6.12
N HIS A 367 -8.03 -2.86 4.86
CA HIS A 367 -8.05 -1.84 3.84
C HIS A 367 -9.14 -0.77 4.11
N ALA A 368 -10.23 -1.13 4.79
CA ALA A 368 -11.45 -0.37 5.02
C ALA A 368 -11.24 1.15 5.01
N THR A 369 -11.81 1.76 3.98
CA THR A 369 -11.55 3.15 3.59
C THR A 369 -12.62 4.10 4.09
N SER A 370 -13.59 3.62 4.89
CA SER A 370 -14.81 4.35 5.25
C SER A 370 -15.77 4.48 4.05
N THR A 371 -15.78 3.48 3.17
CA THR A 371 -16.77 3.42 2.08
C THR A 371 -17.86 2.41 2.42
N PRO A 372 -19.15 2.71 2.14
CA PRO A 372 -20.25 1.82 2.53
C PRO A 372 -20.07 0.38 2.03
N LYS A 373 -19.89 0.20 0.71
CA LYS A 373 -19.71 -1.12 0.08
C LYS A 373 -18.35 -1.76 0.37
N GLY A 374 -17.27 -0.99 0.33
CA GLY A 374 -15.91 -1.54 0.46
C GLY A 374 -15.68 -2.16 1.84
N ASP A 375 -16.04 -1.42 2.89
CA ASP A 375 -15.89 -1.89 4.27
C ASP A 375 -16.82 -3.08 4.57
N GLU A 376 -18.05 -3.10 4.02
CA GLU A 376 -19.00 -4.23 4.13
C GLU A 376 -18.43 -5.51 3.52
N ILE A 377 -17.90 -5.39 2.30
CA ILE A 377 -17.34 -6.53 1.56
C ILE A 377 -16.06 -7.05 2.23
N GLU A 378 -15.19 -6.16 2.70
CA GLU A 378 -13.95 -6.58 3.35
C GLU A 378 -14.21 -7.31 4.67
N ALA A 379 -15.12 -6.81 5.51
CA ALA A 379 -15.47 -7.47 6.76
C ALA A 379 -16.03 -8.88 6.51
N MET A 380 -16.91 -9.03 5.52
CA MET A 380 -17.43 -10.33 5.08
C MET A 380 -16.30 -11.26 4.58
N VAL A 381 -15.35 -10.74 3.80
CA VAL A 381 -14.21 -11.52 3.30
C VAL A 381 -13.31 -11.98 4.45
N ILE A 382 -13.00 -11.10 5.40
CA ILE A 382 -12.19 -11.42 6.57
C ILE A 382 -12.85 -12.55 7.36
N ASP A 383 -14.14 -12.45 7.66
CA ASP A 383 -14.88 -13.50 8.38
C ASP A 383 -14.79 -14.85 7.65
N ARG A 384 -15.05 -14.88 6.33
CA ARG A 384 -14.95 -16.12 5.54
C ARG A 384 -13.55 -16.73 5.55
N VAL A 385 -12.51 -15.91 5.41
CA VAL A 385 -11.12 -16.39 5.40
C VAL A 385 -10.75 -16.96 6.77
N LEU A 386 -11.04 -16.23 7.85
CA LEU A 386 -10.74 -16.67 9.21
C LEU A 386 -11.48 -17.97 9.55
N ARG A 387 -12.78 -18.08 9.25
CA ARG A 387 -13.54 -19.33 9.41
C ARG A 387 -12.98 -20.51 8.60
N SER A 388 -12.30 -20.25 7.49
CA SER A 388 -11.68 -21.29 6.67
C SER A 388 -10.36 -21.83 7.23
N ILE A 389 -9.74 -21.12 8.19
CA ILE A 389 -8.45 -21.51 8.81
C ILE A 389 -8.55 -21.76 10.32
N SER A 390 -9.62 -21.31 10.97
CA SER A 390 -9.87 -21.54 12.40
C SER A 390 -10.42 -22.94 12.64
N ASP A 391 -9.76 -23.72 13.50
CA ASP A 391 -10.38 -24.89 14.12
C ASP A 391 -11.42 -24.40 15.13
N ALA A 392 -12.63 -24.98 15.14
CA ALA A 392 -13.72 -24.60 16.04
C ALA A 392 -13.33 -24.73 17.54
N ALA A 393 -12.26 -25.46 17.84
CA ALA A 393 -11.70 -25.61 19.19
C ALA A 393 -10.71 -24.50 19.60
N ALA A 394 -10.15 -23.72 18.66
CA ALA A 394 -9.10 -22.74 18.92
C ALA A 394 -9.68 -21.37 19.30
N HIS A 395 -9.73 -21.07 20.59
CA HIS A 395 -10.27 -19.84 21.19
C HIS A 395 -9.39 -18.58 20.99
N ASN A 396 -8.70 -18.42 19.85
CA ASN A 396 -7.88 -17.23 19.63
C ASN A 396 -8.66 -16.15 18.85
N THR A 397 -9.00 -15.07 19.54
CA THR A 397 -9.60 -13.86 18.95
C THR A 397 -8.64 -13.25 17.92
N THR A 398 -9.13 -13.01 16.69
CA THR A 398 -8.47 -12.13 15.74
C THR A 398 -9.00 -10.71 15.92
N TYR A 399 -8.12 -9.73 15.98
CA TYR A 399 -8.49 -8.31 16.05
C TYR A 399 -8.41 -7.64 14.69
N VAL A 400 -9.34 -6.74 14.39
CA VAL A 400 -9.41 -6.00 13.13
C VAL A 400 -9.53 -4.50 13.40
N SER A 401 -8.66 -3.71 12.76
CA SER A 401 -8.80 -2.25 12.76
C SER A 401 -8.48 -1.66 11.39
N SER A 402 -8.87 -0.40 11.17
CA SER A 402 -8.35 0.41 10.07
C SER A 402 -7.72 1.70 10.59
N THR A 403 -6.50 1.95 10.15
CA THR A 403 -5.71 3.15 10.53
C THR A 403 -6.05 4.39 9.68
N LYS A 404 -6.94 4.25 8.68
CA LYS A 404 -7.33 5.34 7.77
C LYS A 404 -8.21 6.40 8.42
N GLY A 405 -8.86 6.08 9.55
CA GLY A 405 -9.54 7.07 10.37
C GLY A 405 -8.59 8.17 10.87
N ALA A 406 -7.35 7.80 11.19
CA ALA A 406 -6.33 8.71 11.69
C ALA A 406 -5.47 9.31 10.56
N THR A 407 -5.14 8.53 9.54
CA THR A 407 -4.19 8.92 8.47
C THR A 407 -4.87 9.43 7.20
N GLY A 408 -6.18 9.25 7.04
CA GLY A 408 -6.82 9.30 5.74
C GLY A 408 -6.36 8.16 4.83
N HIS A 409 -6.74 8.21 3.56
CA HIS A 409 -6.34 7.22 2.57
C HIS A 409 -5.22 7.76 1.68
N LEU A 410 -3.98 7.29 1.94
CA LEU A 410 -2.77 7.71 1.24
C LEU A 410 -2.59 7.11 -0.17
N LEU A 411 -3.67 6.62 -0.78
CA LEU A 411 -3.70 6.01 -2.12
C LEU A 411 -2.54 5.01 -2.30
N GLY A 412 -1.59 5.26 -3.22
CA GLY A 412 -0.46 4.38 -3.49
C GLY A 412 0.47 4.12 -2.30
N ALA A 413 0.53 5.01 -1.31
CA ALA A 413 1.35 4.84 -0.11
C ALA A 413 0.62 4.13 1.04
N ALA A 414 -0.70 3.96 0.96
CA ALA A 414 -1.53 3.44 2.05
C ALA A 414 -1.06 2.06 2.51
N GLY A 415 -0.93 1.11 1.58
CA GLY A 415 -0.49 -0.25 1.89
C GLY A 415 0.91 -0.34 2.52
N ALA A 416 1.81 0.60 2.18
CA ALA A 416 3.15 0.62 2.77
C ALA A 416 3.14 1.14 4.22
N LEU A 417 2.37 2.20 4.50
CA LEU A 417 2.23 2.73 5.85
C LEU A 417 1.50 1.72 6.75
N GLU A 418 0.45 1.08 6.22
CA GLU A 418 -0.30 0.03 6.90
C GLU A 418 0.57 -1.19 7.21
N ALA A 419 1.42 -1.62 6.28
CA ALA A 419 2.40 -2.67 6.51
C ALA A 419 3.38 -2.31 7.64
N ALA A 420 3.90 -1.08 7.65
CA ALA A 420 4.79 -0.61 8.72
C ALA A 420 4.09 -0.59 10.09
N PHE A 421 2.85 -0.12 10.17
CA PHE A 421 2.06 -0.22 11.40
C PHE A 421 1.78 -1.67 11.81
N THR A 422 1.51 -2.57 10.86
CA THR A 422 1.30 -4.00 11.14
C THR A 422 2.56 -4.65 11.71
N VAL A 423 3.73 -4.35 11.16
CA VAL A 423 5.02 -4.80 11.72
C VAL A 423 5.20 -4.25 13.13
N GLN A 424 4.89 -2.97 13.36
CA GLN A 424 5.02 -2.37 14.68
C GLN A 424 4.04 -2.96 15.71
N CYS A 425 2.85 -3.41 15.30
CA CYS A 425 1.93 -4.15 16.16
C CYS A 425 2.57 -5.46 16.66
N LEU A 426 3.30 -6.18 15.81
CA LEU A 426 4.05 -7.39 16.19
C LEU A 426 5.23 -7.07 17.12
N VAL A 427 5.92 -5.95 16.91
CA VAL A 427 7.05 -5.54 17.78
C VAL A 427 6.57 -5.08 19.15
N ALA A 428 5.59 -4.18 19.19
CA ALA A 428 5.10 -3.54 20.41
C ALA A 428 4.01 -4.33 21.12
N GLN A 429 3.45 -5.37 20.48
CA GLN A 429 2.33 -6.17 20.98
C GLN A 429 1.17 -5.28 21.44
N THR A 430 0.93 -4.20 20.67
CA THR A 430 -0.07 -3.17 20.93
C THR A 430 -0.81 -2.92 19.63
N LEU A 431 -2.14 -2.86 19.68
CA LEU A 431 -2.99 -2.75 18.49
C LEU A 431 -3.69 -1.37 18.44
N PRO A 432 -3.61 -0.63 17.33
CA PRO A 432 -4.28 0.66 17.21
C PRO A 432 -5.80 0.49 17.07
N PRO A 433 -6.61 1.41 17.61
CA PRO A 433 -8.04 1.39 17.42
C PRO A 433 -8.45 1.92 16.04
N THR A 434 -9.66 1.57 15.60
CA THR A 434 -10.33 2.23 14.49
C THR A 434 -10.89 3.56 14.98
N LEU A 435 -10.28 4.67 14.58
CA LEU A 435 -10.77 6.00 14.94
C LEU A 435 -12.17 6.24 14.36
N ASN A 436 -13.04 6.91 15.13
CA ASN A 436 -14.43 7.25 14.78
C ASN A 436 -15.40 6.07 14.60
N LEU A 437 -15.04 4.85 15.00
CA LEU A 437 -15.96 3.71 15.09
C LEU A 437 -16.80 3.81 16.37
N GLU A 438 -17.87 4.61 16.31
CA GLU A 438 -18.77 4.87 17.44
C GLU A 438 -19.97 3.91 17.43
N ASP A 439 -20.49 3.66 16.24
CA ASP A 439 -21.69 2.85 16.02
C ASP A 439 -21.40 1.90 14.85
N PRO A 440 -20.85 0.70 15.14
CA PRO A 440 -20.58 -0.30 14.13
C PRO A 440 -21.83 -0.59 13.30
N ASP A 441 -21.64 -0.74 11.99
CA ASP A 441 -22.76 -1.07 11.11
C ASP A 441 -23.35 -2.43 11.49
N GLU A 442 -24.64 -2.46 11.86
CA GLU A 442 -25.36 -3.68 12.24
C GLU A 442 -25.33 -4.76 11.15
N LYS A 443 -25.09 -4.40 9.89
CA LYS A 443 -24.87 -5.36 8.80
C LYS A 443 -23.58 -6.16 8.95
N LEU A 444 -22.61 -5.62 9.69
CA LEU A 444 -21.34 -6.28 10.01
C LEU A 444 -21.47 -7.15 11.27
N ASP A 445 -22.37 -6.81 12.19
CA ASP A 445 -22.44 -7.36 13.57
C ASP A 445 -23.10 -8.76 13.70
N GLN A 446 -23.49 -9.39 12.60
CA GLN A 446 -24.15 -10.70 12.64
C GLN A 446 -23.14 -11.85 12.67
N ASP A 447 -22.68 -12.21 13.88
CA ASP A 447 -21.83 -13.39 14.14
C ASP A 447 -20.52 -13.37 13.34
N GLN A 448 -19.67 -12.37 13.56
CA GLN A 448 -18.30 -12.38 13.04
C GLN A 448 -17.37 -13.19 13.96
N CYS A 449 -16.41 -13.90 13.38
CA CYS A 449 -15.39 -14.64 14.14
C CYS A 449 -14.17 -13.79 14.55
N PHE A 450 -14.27 -12.46 14.47
CA PHE A 450 -13.22 -11.51 14.82
C PHE A 450 -13.79 -10.32 15.60
N GLU A 451 -12.91 -9.56 16.26
CA GLU A 451 -13.29 -8.38 17.03
C GLU A 451 -12.78 -7.09 16.38
N HIS A 452 -13.69 -6.14 16.15
CA HIS A 452 -13.32 -4.78 15.78
C HIS A 452 -12.69 -4.04 16.97
N ILE A 453 -11.56 -3.38 16.75
CA ILE A 453 -10.93 -2.55 17.79
C ILE A 453 -11.57 -1.16 17.81
N GLN A 454 -12.42 -0.92 18.80
CA GLN A 454 -13.00 0.39 19.10
C GLN A 454 -12.09 1.22 20.02
N LEU A 455 -12.37 2.51 20.14
CA LEU A 455 -11.64 3.40 21.03
C LEU A 455 -11.74 2.90 22.48
N ASN A 456 -10.59 2.77 23.14
CA ASN A 456 -10.45 2.33 24.53
C ASN A 456 -10.95 0.89 24.82
N SER A 457 -11.21 0.06 23.80
CA SER A 457 -11.68 -1.31 23.98
C SER A 457 -10.59 -2.27 24.44
N LEU A 458 -9.34 -2.05 24.01
CA LEU A 458 -8.18 -2.85 24.40
C LEU A 458 -7.32 -2.10 25.41
N LYS A 459 -6.81 -2.83 26.41
CA LYS A 459 -5.89 -2.31 27.43
C LYS A 459 -4.69 -3.23 27.57
N GLY A 460 -3.50 -2.65 27.52
CA GLY A 460 -2.24 -3.38 27.73
C GLY A 460 -1.74 -4.12 26.49
N SER A 461 -0.74 -4.97 26.71
CA SER A 461 -0.10 -5.78 25.67
C SER A 461 -1.02 -6.93 25.25
N ILE A 462 -1.18 -7.14 23.94
CA ILE A 462 -1.91 -8.25 23.33
C ILE A 462 -0.90 -9.14 22.60
N GLU A 463 -0.79 -10.40 23.01
CA GLU A 463 0.16 -11.33 22.41
C GLU A 463 -0.32 -11.79 21.03
N ILE A 464 0.42 -11.42 19.98
CA ILE A 464 0.14 -11.81 18.59
C ILE A 464 1.41 -12.31 17.89
N ASP A 465 1.28 -13.43 17.18
CA ASP A 465 2.38 -14.09 16.47
C ASP A 465 2.41 -13.77 14.97
N ALA A 466 1.24 -13.58 14.36
CA ALA A 466 1.10 -13.22 12.96
C ALA A 466 0.08 -12.10 12.77
N ALA A 467 0.33 -11.24 11.78
CA ALA A 467 -0.55 -10.14 11.44
C ALA A 467 -0.60 -9.92 9.92
N MET A 468 -1.79 -9.59 9.41
CA MET A 468 -2.04 -9.34 7.99
C MET A 468 -2.30 -7.87 7.72
N SER A 469 -1.85 -7.37 6.56
CA SER A 469 -2.20 -6.06 6.02
C SER A 469 -2.85 -6.24 4.65
N ASN A 470 -4.06 -5.70 4.50
CA ASN A 470 -4.85 -5.80 3.27
C ASN A 470 -4.84 -4.48 2.49
N SER A 471 -4.78 -4.57 1.16
CA SER A 471 -4.89 -3.40 0.29
C SER A 471 -5.62 -3.77 -1.01
N PHE A 472 -6.76 -3.13 -1.25
CA PHE A 472 -7.63 -3.41 -2.40
C PHE A 472 -7.83 -2.15 -3.24
N GLY A 473 -7.28 -2.13 -4.45
CA GLY A 473 -7.23 -0.97 -5.31
C GLY A 473 -8.29 -0.97 -6.41
N PHE A 474 -8.58 0.22 -6.91
CA PHE A 474 -9.35 0.40 -8.15
C PHE A 474 -8.76 -0.43 -9.31
N GLY A 475 -9.64 -0.85 -10.22
CA GLY A 475 -9.36 -1.88 -11.22
C GLY A 475 -9.50 -3.30 -10.66
N GLY A 476 -9.87 -3.44 -9.38
CA GLY A 476 -10.02 -4.72 -8.69
C GLY A 476 -8.67 -5.41 -8.50
N THR A 477 -7.65 -4.65 -8.09
CA THR A 477 -6.28 -5.17 -7.89
C THR A 477 -6.03 -5.32 -6.40
N ASN A 478 -5.75 -6.54 -5.95
CA ASN A 478 -5.77 -6.89 -4.53
C ASN A 478 -4.41 -7.41 -4.07
N ALA A 479 -3.99 -6.98 -2.88
CA ALA A 479 -2.79 -7.45 -2.20
C ALA A 479 -3.07 -7.75 -0.73
N SER A 480 -2.52 -8.84 -0.22
CA SER A 480 -2.43 -9.12 1.20
C SER A 480 -1.00 -9.51 1.56
N LEU A 481 -0.46 -8.85 2.58
CA LEU A 481 0.86 -9.12 3.14
C LEU A 481 0.69 -9.77 4.51
N LEU A 482 1.44 -10.83 4.77
CA LEU A 482 1.45 -11.51 6.05
C LEU A 482 2.83 -11.39 6.70
N PHE A 483 2.82 -10.95 7.95
CA PHE A 483 4.00 -10.77 8.77
C PHE A 483 3.94 -11.71 9.97
N ARG A 484 5.10 -12.19 10.41
CA ARG A 484 5.25 -12.97 11.64
C ARG A 484 6.26 -12.33 12.57
N ARG A 485 6.01 -12.47 13.86
CA ARG A 485 6.96 -12.12 14.91
C ARG A 485 8.21 -12.97 14.74
N TYR A 486 9.37 -12.33 14.79
CA TYR A 486 10.65 -13.03 14.77
C TYR A 486 11.08 -13.36 16.20
N HIS A 487 11.35 -14.63 16.45
CA HIS A 487 11.93 -15.11 17.72
C HIS A 487 13.40 -15.42 17.47
N ASN A 488 14.28 -14.81 18.28
CA ASN A 488 15.74 -15.02 18.21
C ASN A 488 16.15 -16.44 18.56
#